data_AF-A0A1I7K5J8-F1
#
_entry.id   AF-A0A1I7K5J8-F1
#
_cell.length_a   1.000
_cell.length_b   1.000
_cell.length_c   1.000
_cell.angle_alpha   90.00
_cell.angle_beta   90.00
_cell.angle_gamma   90.00
#
_symmetry.space_group_name_H-M   'P 1'
#
loop_
_entity.id
_entity.type
_entity.pdbx_description
1 polymer ?
#
loop_
_entity_poly.entity_id
_entity_poly.type
_entity_poly.pdbx_seq_one_letter_code
_entity_poly.pdbx_strand_id
1 'polypeptide(L)'
;MSTKVHVLKRALARREREEVYAAFALSIAGGKAILFHAQPVEVVDRAWKPIPGTGLDLVIRAATSDDAYDAWTRHAEDVGAVGTHRVMLTYIQPATEERPAREMESLKDIDLDKLALMDELGDLYDEDVALGTAIPGAF
;
A
#
# COMPACT_ATOMS: atom_id res chain seq x y z
N MET A 1 -28.60 12.72 -18.27
CA MET A 1 -27.95 12.61 -16.94
C MET A 1 -26.58 13.26 -17.06
N SER A 2 -26.35 14.41 -16.44
CA SER A 2 -25.07 15.12 -16.52
C SER A 2 -24.18 14.64 -15.38
N THR A 3 -23.04 14.04 -15.72
CA THR A 3 -22.04 13.59 -14.75
C THR A 3 -21.43 14.81 -14.07
N LYS A 4 -21.70 15.01 -12.78
CA LYS A 4 -21.06 16.08 -12.01
C LYS A 4 -19.60 15.74 -11.82
N VAL A 5 -18.72 16.43 -12.53
CA VAL A 5 -17.28 16.36 -12.31
C VAL A 5 -16.95 17.26 -11.12
N HIS A 6 -16.64 16.64 -9.98
CA HIS A 6 -16.14 17.36 -8.81
C HIS A 6 -14.65 17.63 -9.01
N VAL A 7 -14.30 18.87 -9.40
CA VAL A 7 -12.90 19.30 -9.50
C VAL A 7 -12.45 19.72 -8.09
N LEU A 8 -11.44 19.02 -7.56
CA LEU A 8 -10.79 19.38 -6.31
C LEU A 8 -10.11 20.75 -6.45
N LYS A 9 -10.43 21.68 -5.53
CA LYS A 9 -9.92 23.07 -5.55
C LYS A 9 -8.51 23.23 -4.98
N ARG A 10 -7.93 22.18 -4.40
CA ARG A 10 -6.57 22.15 -3.86
C ARG A 10 -5.81 20.95 -4.40
N ALA A 11 -4.49 21.05 -4.53
CA ALA A 11 -3.65 19.89 -4.71
C ALA A 11 -3.82 18.99 -3.48
N LEU A 12 -4.16 17.73 -3.72
CA LEU A 12 -4.17 16.72 -2.67
C LEU A 12 -2.73 16.47 -2.24
N ALA A 13 -2.49 16.35 -0.93
CA ALA A 13 -1.22 15.82 -0.44
C ALA A 13 -1.02 14.41 -1.02
N ARG A 14 0.23 13.97 -1.18
CA ARG A 14 0.53 12.66 -1.78
C ARG A 14 -0.25 11.53 -1.12
N ARG A 15 -0.35 11.55 0.20
CA ARG A 15 -1.13 10.59 1.01
C ARG A 15 -2.61 10.57 0.65
N GLU A 16 -3.25 11.73 0.54
CA GLU A 16 -4.66 11.82 0.14
C GLU A 16 -4.87 11.31 -1.30
N ARG A 17 -3.88 11.50 -2.19
CA ARG A 17 -3.94 10.95 -3.57
C ARG A 17 -3.95 9.43 -3.54
N GLU A 18 -3.05 8.82 -2.77
CA GLU A 18 -2.91 7.36 -2.69
C GLU A 18 -4.14 6.69 -2.07
N GLU A 19 -4.77 7.28 -1.05
CA GLU A 19 -6.03 6.79 -0.47
C GLU A 19 -7.17 6.78 -1.49
N VAL A 20 -7.29 7.86 -2.28
CA VAL A 20 -8.29 7.96 -3.35
C VAL A 20 -8.05 6.88 -4.41
N TYR A 21 -6.80 6.61 -4.78
CA TYR A 21 -6.45 5.55 -5.72
C TYR A 21 -6.79 4.15 -5.17
N ALA A 22 -6.46 3.87 -3.90
CA ALA A 22 -6.78 2.59 -3.27
C ALA A 22 -8.30 2.36 -3.18
N ALA A 23 -9.06 3.37 -2.75
CA ALA A 23 -10.52 3.29 -2.71
C ALA A 23 -11.12 3.10 -4.12
N PHE A 24 -10.57 3.77 -5.13
CA PHE A 24 -10.98 3.62 -6.52
C PHE A 24 -10.67 2.21 -7.06
N ALA A 25 -9.48 1.67 -6.80
CA ALA A 25 -9.08 0.32 -7.19
C ALA A 25 -10.02 -0.73 -6.55
N LEU A 26 -10.34 -0.58 -5.27
CA LEU A 26 -11.29 -1.43 -4.57
C LEU A 26 -12.71 -1.33 -5.14
N SER A 27 -13.15 -0.11 -5.48
CA SER A 27 -14.44 0.14 -6.11
C SER A 27 -14.55 -0.49 -7.52
N ILE A 28 -13.46 -0.47 -8.30
CA ILE A 28 -13.40 -1.16 -9.60
C ILE A 28 -13.42 -2.67 -9.43
N ALA A 29 -12.66 -3.19 -8.46
CA ALA A 29 -12.62 -4.61 -8.17
C ALA A 29 -13.99 -5.14 -7.71
N GLY A 30 -14.77 -4.34 -6.98
CA GLY A 30 -16.11 -4.67 -6.54
C GLY A 30 -16.16 -5.99 -5.78
N GLY A 31 -16.99 -6.95 -6.23
CA GLY A 31 -17.07 -8.29 -5.65
C GLY A 31 -15.83 -9.17 -5.85
N LYS A 32 -14.84 -8.75 -6.65
CA LYS A 32 -13.61 -9.50 -6.96
C LYS A 32 -12.42 -9.13 -6.07
N ALA A 33 -12.61 -8.23 -5.11
CA ALA A 33 -11.56 -7.90 -4.15
C ALA A 33 -11.15 -9.15 -3.35
N ILE A 34 -9.84 -9.38 -3.27
CA ILE A 34 -9.23 -10.56 -2.65
C ILE A 34 -8.96 -10.23 -1.17
N LEU A 35 -9.09 -11.25 -0.31
CA LEU A 35 -8.64 -11.17 1.08
C LEU A 35 -7.19 -11.63 1.17
N PHE A 36 -6.35 -10.76 1.69
CA PHE A 36 -4.94 -11.01 1.96
C PHE A 36 -4.74 -11.07 3.47
N HIS A 37 -3.99 -12.05 3.93
CA HIS A 37 -3.46 -12.08 5.29
C HIS A 37 -2.02 -11.60 5.25
N ALA A 38 -1.74 -10.47 5.91
CA ALA A 38 -0.43 -9.86 5.98
C ALA A 38 0.22 -10.18 7.32
N GLN A 39 1.44 -10.73 7.28
CA GLN A 39 2.20 -11.12 8.46
C GLN A 39 3.65 -10.62 8.35
N PRO A 40 4.17 -9.87 9.34
CA PRO A 40 5.59 -9.56 9.40
C PRO A 40 6.39 -10.81 9.78
N VAL A 41 7.54 -11.00 9.13
CA VAL A 41 8.44 -12.14 9.34
C VAL A 41 9.85 -11.66 9.69
N GLU A 42 10.49 -12.31 10.64
CA GLU A 42 11.91 -12.12 10.96
C GLU A 42 12.76 -13.06 10.11
N VAL A 43 13.85 -12.52 9.56
CA VAL A 43 14.86 -13.31 8.83
C VAL A 43 16.06 -13.55 9.75
N VAL A 44 15.86 -14.35 10.81
CA VAL A 44 16.98 -14.82 11.66
C VAL A 44 17.81 -15.88 10.92
N ASP A 45 17.16 -16.65 10.03
CA ASP A 45 17.73 -17.73 9.21
C ASP A 45 16.90 -17.99 7.93
N ARG A 46 17.20 -19.06 7.19
CA ARG A 46 16.45 -19.49 6.00
C ARG A 46 15.05 -20.04 6.29
N ALA A 47 14.63 -20.11 7.55
CA ALA A 47 13.36 -20.72 7.96
C ALA A 47 12.24 -19.70 8.19
N TRP A 48 12.50 -18.39 8.06
CA TRP A 48 11.49 -17.33 7.98
C TRP A 48 10.40 -17.45 9.04
N LYS A 49 10.68 -16.92 10.23
CA LYS A 49 9.73 -17.07 11.35
C LYS A 49 8.83 -15.83 11.42
N PRO A 50 7.49 -15.99 11.40
CA PRO A 50 6.60 -14.89 11.72
C PRO A 50 6.96 -14.26 13.07
N ILE A 51 6.73 -12.96 13.22
CA ILE A 51 6.96 -12.25 14.48
C ILE A 51 5.64 -12.15 15.24
N PRO A 52 5.32 -13.09 16.15
CA PRO A 52 4.07 -13.06 16.88
C PRO A 52 4.02 -11.84 17.80
N GLY A 53 2.83 -11.22 17.91
CA GLY A 53 2.57 -10.20 18.91
C GLY A 53 3.11 -8.80 18.60
N THR A 54 3.51 -8.54 17.35
CA THR A 54 3.87 -7.18 16.89
C THR A 54 2.67 -6.25 16.76
N GLY A 55 1.44 -6.78 16.72
CA GLY A 55 0.23 -6.00 16.41
C GLY A 55 0.14 -5.56 14.95
N LEU A 56 1.05 -6.07 14.10
CA LEU A 56 1.14 -5.74 12.67
C LEU A 56 0.56 -6.84 11.78
N ASP A 57 0.09 -7.96 12.36
CA ASP A 57 -0.71 -8.95 11.64
C ASP A 57 -2.05 -8.32 11.24
N LEU A 58 -2.39 -8.38 9.95
CA LEU A 58 -3.58 -7.71 9.42
C LEU A 58 -4.27 -8.55 8.34
N VAL A 59 -5.60 -8.54 8.34
CA VAL A 59 -6.40 -9.07 7.21
C VAL A 59 -6.87 -7.89 6.38
N ILE A 60 -6.46 -7.88 5.11
CA ILE A 60 -6.62 -6.75 4.20
C ILE A 60 -7.50 -7.18 3.03
N ARG A 61 -8.48 -6.34 2.70
CA ARG A 61 -9.25 -6.51 1.47
C ARG A 61 -8.71 -5.56 0.41
N ALA A 62 -8.17 -6.11 -0.67
CA ALA A 62 -7.49 -5.34 -1.71
C ALA A 62 -7.75 -5.92 -3.10
N ALA A 63 -7.49 -5.12 -4.15
CA ALA A 63 -7.62 -5.59 -5.53
C ALA A 63 -6.38 -6.39 -5.96
N THR A 64 -5.19 -5.95 -5.52
CA THR A 64 -3.91 -6.57 -5.83
C THR A 64 -3.06 -6.79 -4.57
N SER A 65 -1.97 -7.55 -4.69
CA SER A 65 -0.98 -7.69 -3.62
C SER A 65 -0.25 -6.38 -3.31
N ASP A 66 -0.01 -5.53 -4.32
CA ASP A 66 0.64 -4.23 -4.11
C ASP A 66 -0.26 -3.31 -3.28
N ASP A 67 -1.55 -3.22 -3.61
CA ASP A 67 -2.53 -2.49 -2.80
C ASP A 67 -2.59 -3.01 -1.36
N ALA A 68 -2.42 -4.33 -1.16
CA ALA A 68 -2.39 -4.94 0.16
C ALA A 68 -1.12 -4.57 0.94
N TYR A 69 0.05 -4.52 0.29
CA TYR A 69 1.28 -4.02 0.93
C TYR A 69 1.17 -2.54 1.30
N ASP A 70 0.58 -1.72 0.44
CA ASP A 70 0.38 -0.30 0.73
C ASP A 70 -0.57 -0.11 1.93
N ALA A 71 -1.66 -0.88 1.98
CA ALA A 71 -2.57 -0.87 3.13
C ALA A 71 -1.89 -1.36 4.43
N TRP A 72 -1.05 -2.39 4.35
CA TRP A 72 -0.27 -2.85 5.49
C TRP A 72 0.72 -1.78 5.97
N THR A 73 1.41 -1.12 5.04
CA THR A 73 2.39 -0.06 5.34
C THR A 73 1.72 1.08 6.12
N ARG A 74 0.54 1.52 5.67
CA ARG A 74 -0.26 2.54 6.38
C ARG A 74 -0.63 2.12 7.80
N HIS A 75 -1.13 0.88 7.97
CA HIS A 75 -1.43 0.38 9.30
C HIS A 75 -0.19 0.34 10.19
N ALA A 76 0.97 -0.06 9.65
CA ALA A 76 2.22 -0.08 10.38
C ALA A 76 2.65 1.34 10.82
N GLU A 77 2.50 2.34 9.96
CA GLU A 77 2.75 3.74 10.28
C GLU A 77 1.77 4.28 11.34
N ASP A 78 0.48 3.98 11.22
CA ASP A 78 -0.57 4.42 12.15
C ASP A 78 -0.33 3.90 13.58
N VAL A 79 0.22 2.69 13.71
CA VAL A 79 0.60 2.12 15.01
C VAL A 79 2.01 2.51 15.47
N GLY A 80 2.72 3.34 14.70
CA GLY A 80 4.04 3.86 15.02
C GLY A 80 5.18 2.85 14.88
N ALA A 81 5.05 1.87 13.98
CA ALA A 81 6.14 0.96 13.65
C ALA A 81 7.25 1.69 12.88
N VAL A 82 8.48 1.22 13.05
CA VAL A 82 9.69 1.81 12.45
C VAL A 82 10.62 0.72 11.92
N GLY A 83 11.58 1.11 11.08
CA GLY A 83 12.58 0.20 10.52
C GLY A 83 12.12 -0.59 9.31
N THR A 84 12.96 -1.57 8.93
CA THR A 84 12.70 -2.47 7.79
C THR A 84 11.95 -3.72 8.24
N HIS A 85 10.82 -3.97 7.60
CA HIS A 85 9.97 -5.13 7.82
C HIS A 85 9.92 -5.99 6.57
N ARG A 86 9.96 -7.31 6.77
CA ARG A 86 9.67 -8.26 5.71
C ARG A 86 8.25 -8.74 5.88
N VAL A 87 7.41 -8.52 4.88
CA VAL A 87 5.98 -8.82 4.98
C VAL A 87 5.63 -9.93 4.03
N MET A 88 4.95 -10.94 4.56
CA MET A 88 4.37 -12.05 3.80
C MET A 88 2.88 -11.81 3.65
N LEU A 89 2.39 -11.88 2.41
CA LEU A 89 0.97 -11.92 2.09
C LEU A 89 0.59 -13.34 1.68
N THR A 90 -0.38 -13.92 2.37
CA THR A 90 -1.03 -15.18 1.97
C THR A 90 -2.44 -14.88 1.48
N TYR A 91 -2.81 -15.41 0.32
CA TYR A 91 -4.13 -15.17 -0.27
C TYR A 91 -4.57 -16.31 -1.19
N ILE A 92 -5.88 -16.41 -1.42
CA ILE A 92 -6.44 -17.34 -2.41
C ILE A 92 -6.60 -16.58 -3.73
N GLN A 93 -5.84 -16.98 -4.75
CA GLN A 93 -6.07 -16.47 -6.09
C GLN A 93 -7.40 -17.00 -6.61
N PRO A 94 -8.33 -16.14 -7.08
CA PRO A 94 -9.61 -16.59 -7.62
C PRO A 94 -9.42 -17.55 -8.79
N ALA A 95 -10.27 -18.58 -8.85
CA ALA A 95 -10.31 -19.46 -10.01
C ALA A 95 -10.70 -18.68 -11.27
N THR A 96 -10.08 -19.02 -12.39
CA THR A 96 -10.49 -18.61 -13.74
C THR A 96 -10.92 -19.85 -14.53
N GLU A 97 -11.54 -19.68 -15.70
CA GLU A 97 -11.89 -20.81 -16.57
C GLU A 97 -10.68 -21.68 -16.95
N GLU A 98 -9.48 -21.08 -16.96
CA GLU A 98 -8.24 -21.74 -17.32
C GLU A 98 -7.44 -22.27 -16.12
N ARG A 99 -7.73 -21.80 -14.89
CA ARG A 99 -6.89 -22.07 -13.71
C ARG A 99 -7.74 -22.26 -12.43
N PRO A 100 -7.52 -23.34 -11.68
CA PRO A 100 -8.19 -23.53 -10.40
C PRO A 100 -7.71 -22.49 -9.38
N ALA A 101 -8.55 -22.24 -8.36
CA ALA A 101 -8.15 -21.42 -7.22
C ALA A 101 -6.96 -22.08 -6.51
N ARG A 102 -5.97 -21.27 -6.16
CA ARG A 102 -4.75 -21.73 -5.49
C ARG A 102 -4.35 -20.75 -4.40
N GLU A 103 -3.85 -21.28 -3.30
CA GLU A 103 -3.18 -20.49 -2.28
C GLU A 103 -1.84 -19.97 -2.84
N MET A 104 -1.65 -18.67 -2.66
CA MET A 104 -0.51 -17.92 -3.14
C MET A 104 0.15 -17.22 -1.96
N GLU A 105 1.47 -17.11 -2.05
CA GLU A 105 2.29 -16.35 -1.12
C GLU A 105 3.07 -15.30 -1.91
N SER A 106 3.16 -14.10 -1.35
CA SER A 106 4.00 -13.02 -1.83
C SER A 106 4.83 -12.49 -0.68
N LEU A 107 6.06 -12.04 -0.96
CA LEU A 107 6.97 -11.45 0.01
C LEU A 107 7.48 -10.12 -0.51
N LYS A 108 7.51 -9.12 0.37
CA LYS A 108 8.09 -7.80 0.07
C LYS A 108 8.84 -7.27 1.28
N ASP A 109 9.99 -6.67 1.01
CA ASP A 109 10.77 -5.93 2.00
C ASP A 109 10.30 -4.47 1.96
N ILE A 110 9.87 -3.95 3.11
CA ILE A 110 9.30 -2.62 3.27
C ILE A 110 10.16 -1.88 4.30
N ASP A 111 10.79 -0.80 3.86
CA ASP A 111 11.60 0.07 4.71
C ASP A 111 10.78 1.31 5.08
N LEU A 112 10.19 1.28 6.29
CA LEU A 112 9.32 2.36 6.76
C LEU A 112 10.08 3.66 6.96
N ASP A 113 11.33 3.59 7.41
CA ASP A 113 12.17 4.78 7.63
C ASP A 113 12.47 5.47 6.30
N LYS A 114 12.79 4.67 5.27
CA LYS A 114 12.99 5.19 3.91
C LYS A 114 11.70 5.77 3.33
N LEU A 115 10.55 5.13 3.55
CA LEU A 115 9.27 5.62 3.05
C LEU A 115 8.90 6.96 3.69
N ALA A 116 9.04 7.08 5.01
CA ALA A 116 8.82 8.33 5.73
C ALA A 116 9.70 9.47 5.19
N LEU A 117 10.98 9.21 4.94
CA LEU A 117 11.90 10.19 4.34
C LEU A 117 11.47 10.60 2.91
N MET A 118 11.01 9.64 2.10
CA MET A 118 10.57 9.92 0.73
C MET A 118 9.27 10.72 0.69
N ASP A 119 8.39 10.55 1.67
CA ASP A 119 7.19 11.37 1.86
C ASP A 119 7.56 12.81 2.19
N GLU A 120 8.41 13.02 3.20
CA GLU A 120 8.87 14.37 3.59
C GLU A 120 9.56 15.10 2.43
N LEU A 121 10.39 14.39 1.66
CA LEU A 121 11.05 14.95 0.48
C LEU A 121 10.05 15.28 -0.63
N GLY A 122 9.02 14.46 -0.82
CA GLY A 122 7.94 14.69 -1.77
C GLY A 122 7.11 15.90 -1.43
N ASP A 123 6.77 16.08 -0.15
CA ASP A 123 6.02 17.24 0.33
C ASP A 123 6.82 18.54 0.14
N LEU A 124 8.13 18.54 0.43
CA LEU A 124 9.00 19.68 0.17
C LEU A 124 9.05 20.04 -1.32
N TYR A 125 9.12 19.04 -2.20
CA TYR A 125 9.11 19.26 -3.64
C TYR A 125 7.76 19.81 -4.14
N ASP A 126 6.64 19.28 -3.65
CA ASP A 126 5.30 19.78 -3.99
C ASP A 126 5.13 21.25 -3.53
N GLU A 127 5.69 21.63 -2.37
CA GLU A 127 5.75 23.02 -1.91
C GLU A 127 6.59 23.91 -2.82
N ASP A 128 7.79 23.46 -3.23
CA ASP A 128 8.66 24.21 -4.15
C ASP A 128 8.01 24.41 -5.53
N VAL A 129 7.29 23.41 -6.04
CA VAL A 129 6.51 23.54 -7.28
C VAL A 129 5.39 24.56 -7.10
N ALA A 130 4.67 24.53 -5.97
CA ALA A 130 3.60 25.49 -5.69
C ALA A 130 4.12 26.94 -5.55
N LEU A 131 5.34 27.11 -5.02
CA LEU A 131 6.02 28.41 -4.91
C LEU A 131 6.68 28.88 -6.22
N GLY A 132 6.72 28.02 -7.25
CA GLY A 132 7.37 28.31 -8.53
C GLY A 132 8.90 28.31 -8.45
N THR A 133 9.47 27.76 -7.38
CA THR A 133 10.92 27.59 -7.18
C THR A 133 11.45 26.31 -7.84
N ALA A 134 10.57 25.37 -8.21
CA ALA A 134 10.88 24.17 -8.98
C ALA A 134 10.06 24.05 -10.29
N ILE A 135 10.64 23.38 -11.29
CA ILE A 135 9.96 23.08 -12.56
C ILE A 135 9.17 21.77 -12.41
N PRO A 136 7.86 21.74 -12.73
CA PRO A 136 7.06 20.51 -12.70
C PRO A 136 7.63 19.42 -13.62
N GLY A 137 7.81 18.20 -13.10
CA GLY A 137 8.17 17.02 -13.91
C GLY A 137 9.66 16.90 -14.27
N ALA A 138 10.56 17.45 -13.45
CA ALA A 138 12.01 17.37 -13.67
C ALA A 138 12.63 15.99 -13.36
N PHE A 139 11.83 15.03 -12.89
CA PHE A 139 12.25 13.68 -12.52
C PHE A 139 11.31 12.63 -13.11
#